data_AF-A0A1D6JU10-F1
#
_entry.id   AF-A0A1D6JU10-F1
#
_cell.length_a   1.000
_cell.length_b   1.000
_cell.length_c   1.000
_cell.angle_alpha   90.00
_cell.angle_beta   90.00
_cell.angle_gamma   90.00
#
_symmetry.space_group_name_H-M   'P 1'
#
loop_
_entity.id
_entity.type
_entity.pdbx_description
1 polymer ?
#
loop_
_entity_poly.entity_id
_entity_poly.type
_entity_poly.pdbx_seq_one_letter_code
_entity_poly.pdbx_strand_id
1 'polypeptide(L)'
;MPSSAARALTSVSRAAFSWKPTGRPQQTLAAAVSRSGVGLHSGARVTATLFPTQAGEGRYFLVEGDEEARVAAEVGNAEPLSQLCTTLRRGEGAHTRVRTVEHLLSAMEALGVDNCRIEVSGGDEVPAIECQWVSTFLDDNIYSSKIAPARTFCIFEEVEKMRAAGLIKGGSLENAMVCSISGGWLNPPLRFEDEPCRHKILDLIGDFSLFAQNGNQGFPIAHIIAYKAGHALHTDFLRHLSGKITVDQEQLAGRCSDVHGSCSSYVR
;
A
#
# COMPACT_ATOMS: atom_id res chain seq x y z
N MET A 1 -18.63 48.47 -27.36
CA MET A 1 -19.31 48.63 -26.05
C MET A 1 -20.58 47.78 -26.07
N PRO A 2 -20.57 46.67 -25.32
CA PRO A 2 -21.53 46.50 -24.24
C PRO A 2 -20.81 46.35 -22.89
N SER A 3 -21.60 46.42 -21.84
CA SER A 3 -21.36 47.20 -20.62
C SER A 3 -20.98 46.39 -19.37
N SER A 4 -20.31 47.12 -18.48
CA SER A 4 -19.59 46.78 -17.25
C SER A 4 -20.39 46.36 -16.01
N ALA A 5 -21.50 45.62 -16.06
CA ALA A 5 -22.26 45.42 -14.82
C ALA A 5 -23.11 44.13 -14.74
N ALA A 6 -22.53 42.98 -15.04
CA ALA A 6 -23.10 41.71 -14.60
C ALA A 6 -22.02 40.78 -14.05
N ARG A 7 -21.78 40.94 -12.75
CA ARG A 7 -21.40 39.88 -11.80
C ARG A 7 -19.97 39.35 -11.97
N ALA A 8 -18.96 40.00 -11.36
CA ALA A 8 -18.67 39.87 -9.93
C ALA A 8 -18.85 38.42 -9.44
N LEU A 9 -17.88 37.56 -9.78
CA LEU A 9 -17.39 36.39 -9.05
C LEU A 9 -16.58 35.50 -10.01
N THR A 10 -15.37 35.90 -10.41
CA THR A 10 -14.34 34.95 -10.90
C THR A 10 -13.05 35.71 -11.23
N SER A 11 -12.43 36.33 -10.23
CA SER A 11 -10.99 36.55 -10.30
C SER A 11 -10.42 36.62 -8.88
N VAL A 12 -10.65 35.57 -8.09
CA VAL A 12 -9.59 35.21 -7.15
C VAL A 12 -8.44 34.78 -8.04
N SER A 13 -7.45 35.65 -8.19
CA SER A 13 -6.23 35.31 -8.92
C SER A 13 -5.69 33.99 -8.34
N ARG A 14 -5.06 33.17 -9.18
CA ARG A 14 -4.37 31.92 -8.80
C ARG A 14 -3.40 32.04 -7.61
N ALA A 15 -3.22 33.23 -7.03
CA ALA A 15 -2.29 33.56 -5.95
C ALA A 15 -2.89 33.49 -4.53
N ALA A 16 -3.96 32.71 -4.27
CA ALA A 16 -4.49 32.55 -2.90
C ALA A 16 -3.90 31.35 -2.14
N PHE A 17 -3.21 30.43 -2.81
CA PHE A 17 -2.52 29.31 -2.18
C PHE A 17 -1.04 29.31 -2.58
N SER A 18 -0.19 29.72 -1.65
CA SER A 18 1.25 29.51 -1.77
C SER A 18 1.56 28.11 -1.25
N TRP A 19 1.92 27.20 -2.14
CA TRP A 19 2.60 25.97 -1.75
C TRP A 19 3.91 26.39 -1.11
N LYS A 20 4.00 26.36 0.22
CA LYS A 20 5.29 26.47 0.89
C LYS A 20 6.12 25.27 0.44
N PRO A 21 7.28 25.47 -0.22
CA PRO A 21 8.15 24.36 -0.56
C PRO A 21 8.46 23.61 0.74
N THR A 22 8.20 22.30 0.74
CA THR A 22 8.47 21.42 1.89
C THR A 22 9.97 21.31 2.19
N GLY A 23 10.85 21.82 1.32
CA GLY A 23 12.30 21.70 1.42
C GLY A 23 12.84 20.31 1.06
N ARG A 24 11.99 19.27 1.12
CA ARG A 24 12.32 17.91 0.67
C ARG A 24 12.33 17.78 -0.87
N PRO A 25 13.28 17.02 -1.45
CA PRO A 25 13.21 16.62 -2.86
C PRO A 25 11.95 15.80 -3.14
N GLN A 26 11.39 15.95 -4.34
CA GLN A 26 10.28 15.10 -4.78
C GLN A 26 10.72 13.63 -4.83
N GLN A 27 9.82 12.72 -4.47
CA GLN A 27 10.06 11.29 -4.45
C GLN A 27 9.25 10.58 -5.55
N THR A 28 9.76 9.44 -5.98
CA THR A 28 9.09 8.49 -6.86
C THR A 28 9.38 7.08 -6.36
N LEU A 29 8.86 6.06 -7.03
CA LEU A 29 9.16 4.68 -6.66
C LEU A 29 10.64 4.34 -6.92
N ALA A 30 11.20 3.42 -6.15
CA ALA A 30 12.56 2.93 -6.44
C ALA A 30 12.59 2.03 -7.70
N ALA A 31 11.48 1.34 -7.99
CA ALA A 31 11.32 0.48 -9.14
C ALA A 31 9.83 0.31 -9.46
N ALA A 32 9.53 -0.24 -10.62
CA ALA A 32 8.15 -0.54 -10.99
C ALA A 32 7.55 -1.63 -10.07
N VAL A 33 6.26 -1.50 -9.73
CA VAL A 33 5.52 -2.49 -8.94
C VAL A 33 4.14 -2.72 -9.56
N SER A 34 3.78 -3.99 -9.77
CA SER A 34 2.48 -4.38 -10.31
C SER A 34 1.63 -5.08 -9.24
N ARG A 35 0.32 -4.87 -9.32
CA ARG A 35 -0.65 -5.67 -8.59
C ARG A 35 -1.85 -5.96 -9.48
N SER A 36 -2.19 -7.25 -9.57
CA SER A 36 -3.43 -7.70 -10.21
C SER A 36 -4.48 -8.04 -9.17
N GLY A 37 -5.75 -7.86 -9.52
CA GLY A 37 -6.89 -8.22 -8.68
C GLY A 37 -8.20 -8.04 -9.44
N VAL A 38 -9.31 -8.10 -8.72
CA VAL A 38 -10.63 -7.87 -9.29
C VAL A 38 -11.04 -6.42 -9.01
N GLY A 39 -11.51 -5.70 -10.03
CA GLY A 39 -12.10 -4.38 -9.87
C GLY A 39 -13.38 -4.47 -9.04
N LEU A 40 -13.53 -3.61 -8.04
CA LEU A 40 -14.61 -3.66 -7.05
C LEU A 40 -16.00 -3.50 -7.69
N HIS A 41 -16.13 -2.61 -8.68
CA HIS A 41 -17.40 -2.28 -9.32
C HIS A 41 -17.57 -2.96 -10.68
N SER A 42 -16.47 -3.20 -11.40
CA SER A 42 -16.50 -3.84 -12.72
C SER A 42 -16.55 -5.36 -12.66
N GLY A 43 -16.05 -5.99 -11.59
CA GLY A 43 -15.82 -7.43 -11.53
C GLY A 43 -14.76 -7.94 -12.52
N ALA A 44 -14.11 -7.04 -13.28
CA ALA A 44 -13.08 -7.39 -14.24
C ALA A 44 -11.77 -7.70 -13.54
N ARG A 45 -10.97 -8.60 -14.11
CA ARG A 45 -9.59 -8.81 -13.65
C ARG A 45 -8.74 -7.67 -14.19
N VAL A 46 -8.23 -6.84 -13.28
CA VAL A 46 -7.44 -5.64 -13.61
C VAL A 46 -6.04 -5.77 -13.02
N THR A 47 -5.05 -5.18 -13.70
CA THR A 47 -3.69 -5.01 -13.20
C THR A 47 -3.33 -3.54 -13.18
N ALA A 48 -2.85 -3.07 -12.03
CA ALA A 48 -2.25 -1.74 -11.90
C ALA A 48 -0.73 -1.90 -11.78
N THR A 49 0.03 -1.29 -12.67
CA THR A 49 1.49 -1.22 -12.63
C THR A 49 1.93 0.21 -12.41
N LEU A 50 2.62 0.45 -11.30
CA LEU A 50 3.14 1.74 -10.93
C LEU A 50 4.61 1.79 -11.35
N PHE A 51 5.01 2.82 -12.07
CA PHE A 51 6.38 3.05 -12.52
C PHE A 51 6.94 4.32 -11.89
N PRO A 52 8.26 4.34 -11.64
CA PRO A 52 8.95 5.58 -11.37
C PRO A 52 8.90 6.53 -12.57
N THR A 53 8.86 7.82 -12.29
CA THR A 53 8.80 8.87 -13.30
C THR A 53 9.67 10.07 -12.94
N GLN A 54 9.87 10.98 -13.89
CA GLN A 54 10.73 12.13 -13.67
C GLN A 54 10.09 13.10 -12.66
N ALA A 55 10.93 13.88 -11.97
CA ALA A 55 10.46 14.94 -11.09
C ALA A 55 9.66 15.99 -11.88
N GLY A 56 8.55 16.43 -11.32
CA GLY A 56 7.63 17.38 -11.94
C GLY A 56 6.54 16.76 -12.81
N GLU A 57 6.55 15.44 -13.02
CA GLU A 57 5.50 14.76 -13.78
C GLU A 57 4.23 14.49 -12.97
N GLY A 58 4.32 14.51 -11.63
CA GLY A 58 3.21 14.19 -10.75
C GLY A 58 2.74 12.73 -10.87
N ARG A 59 1.55 12.45 -10.32
CA ARG A 59 0.91 11.13 -10.39
C ARG A 59 -0.08 11.12 -11.56
N TYR A 60 -0.01 10.13 -12.45
CA TYR A 60 -0.92 10.04 -13.60
C TYR A 60 -1.19 8.61 -14.02
N PHE A 61 -2.36 8.38 -14.60
CA PHE A 61 -2.77 7.07 -15.07
C PHE A 61 -2.70 6.96 -16.60
N LEU A 62 -2.35 5.78 -17.08
CA LEU A 62 -2.50 5.32 -18.46
C LEU A 62 -3.42 4.09 -18.44
N VAL A 63 -4.40 4.02 -19.34
CA VAL A 63 -5.32 2.89 -19.44
C VAL A 63 -5.03 2.12 -20.70
N GLU A 64 -4.96 0.80 -20.59
CA GLU A 64 -4.76 -0.09 -21.73
C GLU A 64 -5.80 0.18 -22.82
N GLY A 65 -5.33 0.31 -24.07
CA GLY A 65 -6.15 0.70 -25.21
C GLY A 65 -6.16 2.21 -25.51
N ASP A 66 -5.63 3.05 -24.62
CA ASP A 66 -5.41 4.48 -24.86
C ASP A 66 -4.17 4.99 -24.07
N GLU A 67 -3.00 4.43 -24.40
CA GLU A 67 -1.74 4.68 -23.69
C GLU A 67 -1.17 6.09 -23.90
N GLU A 68 -1.65 6.81 -24.93
CA GLU A 68 -1.32 8.21 -25.18
C GLU A 68 -2.15 9.17 -24.29
N ALA A 69 -3.18 8.65 -23.62
CA ALA A 69 -4.05 9.43 -22.74
C ALA A 69 -3.62 9.41 -21.28
N ARG A 70 -2.70 10.33 -20.94
CA ARG A 70 -2.36 10.67 -19.54
C ARG A 70 -3.55 11.28 -18.83
N VAL A 71 -4.11 10.55 -17.86
CA VAL A 71 -5.12 11.04 -16.90
C VAL A 71 -4.39 11.48 -15.63
N ALA A 72 -4.11 12.77 -15.48
CA ALA A 72 -3.40 13.26 -14.30
C ALA A 72 -4.28 13.13 -13.03
N ALA A 73 -3.67 12.73 -11.91
CA ALA A 73 -4.32 12.61 -10.60
C ALA A 73 -4.47 13.98 -9.94
N GLU A 74 -5.30 14.82 -10.55
CA GLU A 74 -5.56 16.19 -10.13
C GLU A 74 -7.06 16.48 -10.12
N VAL A 75 -7.46 17.47 -9.33
CA VAL A 75 -8.87 17.86 -9.17
C VAL A 75 -9.55 18.23 -10.49
N GLY A 76 -8.81 18.74 -11.48
CA GLY A 76 -9.35 19.08 -12.80
C GLY A 76 -9.81 17.88 -13.63
N ASN A 77 -9.30 16.68 -13.34
CA ASN A 77 -9.72 15.44 -13.98
C ASN A 77 -10.72 14.64 -13.12
N ALA A 78 -11.01 15.07 -11.89
CA ALA A 78 -11.96 14.39 -11.03
C ALA A 78 -13.40 14.60 -11.50
N GLU A 79 -14.14 13.52 -11.75
CA GLU A 79 -15.53 13.60 -12.17
C GLU A 79 -16.42 14.16 -11.04
N PRO A 80 -17.11 15.31 -11.22
CA PRO A 80 -17.83 16.00 -10.14
C PRO A 80 -19.01 15.22 -9.52
N LEU A 81 -19.51 14.19 -10.20
CA LEU A 81 -20.71 13.43 -9.82
C LEU A 81 -20.46 11.90 -9.75
N SER A 82 -19.26 11.50 -9.35
CA SER A 82 -18.95 10.08 -9.11
C SER A 82 -19.59 9.60 -7.79
N GLN A 83 -20.54 8.65 -7.87
CA GLN A 83 -21.41 8.28 -6.72
C GLN A 83 -20.81 7.21 -5.78
N LEU A 84 -19.93 6.33 -6.27
CA LEU A 84 -19.50 5.12 -5.55
C LEU A 84 -17.98 5.01 -5.33
N CYS A 85 -17.19 5.77 -6.09
CA CYS A 85 -15.73 5.78 -6.03
C CYS A 85 -15.21 7.09 -6.61
N THR A 86 -13.96 7.47 -6.34
CA THR A 86 -13.33 8.59 -7.06
C THR A 86 -12.96 8.14 -8.47
N THR A 87 -13.47 8.86 -9.46
CA THR A 87 -13.18 8.61 -10.88
C THR A 87 -12.44 9.78 -11.50
N LEU A 88 -11.37 9.49 -12.23
CA LEU A 88 -10.63 10.48 -13.02
C LEU A 88 -10.89 10.29 -14.51
N ARG A 89 -11.05 11.39 -15.26
CA ARG A 89 -11.23 11.40 -16.72
C ARG A 89 -10.42 12.54 -17.34
N ARG A 90 -9.76 12.25 -18.47
CA ARG A 90 -8.94 13.24 -19.19
C ARG A 90 -9.82 14.20 -19.99
N GLY A 91 -10.26 15.30 -19.36
CA GLY A 91 -11.06 16.33 -20.03
C GLY A 91 -12.53 15.98 -20.23
N GLU A 92 -13.34 17.01 -20.47
CA GLU A 92 -14.79 16.88 -20.55
C GLU A 92 -15.21 16.10 -21.81
N GLY A 93 -15.93 14.99 -21.63
CA GLY A 93 -16.42 14.15 -22.73
C GLY A 93 -15.44 13.09 -23.27
N ALA A 94 -14.21 13.00 -22.75
CA ALA A 94 -13.28 11.95 -23.16
C ALA A 94 -13.76 10.55 -22.76
N HIS A 95 -13.36 9.54 -23.55
CA HIS A 95 -13.71 8.14 -23.31
C HIS A 95 -12.90 7.52 -22.16
N THR A 96 -11.62 7.89 -22.07
CA THR A 96 -10.65 7.28 -21.16
C THR A 96 -10.81 7.82 -19.73
N ARG A 97 -11.07 6.90 -18.80
CA ARG A 97 -11.28 7.18 -17.37
C ARG A 97 -10.64 6.09 -16.52
N VAL A 98 -10.42 6.39 -15.23
CA VAL A 98 -9.97 5.42 -14.21
C VAL A 98 -10.83 5.57 -12.97
N ARG A 99 -11.36 4.45 -12.48
CA ARG A 99 -12.25 4.36 -11.32
C ARG A 99 -11.51 3.81 -10.09
N THR A 100 -12.04 4.12 -8.90
CA THR A 100 -11.56 3.58 -7.60
C THR A 100 -10.10 3.98 -7.29
N VAL A 101 -9.72 5.21 -7.62
CA VAL A 101 -8.32 5.69 -7.46
C VAL A 101 -7.95 6.04 -6.02
N GLU A 102 -8.94 6.28 -5.15
CA GLU A 102 -8.81 6.88 -3.82
C GLU A 102 -7.88 6.13 -2.87
N HIS A 103 -7.93 4.80 -2.81
CA HIS A 103 -7.08 4.01 -1.91
C HIS A 103 -5.62 3.99 -2.36
N LEU A 104 -5.38 3.89 -3.67
CA LEU A 104 -4.04 3.94 -4.23
C LEU A 104 -3.42 5.31 -4.03
N LEU A 105 -4.17 6.38 -4.30
CA LEU A 105 -3.71 7.76 -4.10
C LEU A 105 -3.48 8.07 -2.61
N SER A 106 -4.32 7.55 -1.71
CA SER A 106 -4.10 7.65 -0.26
C SER A 106 -2.79 6.98 0.18
N ALA A 107 -2.51 5.77 -0.30
CA ALA A 107 -1.27 5.07 0.01
C ALA A 107 -0.04 5.81 -0.56
N MET A 108 -0.12 6.33 -1.77
CA MET A 108 0.95 7.13 -2.38
C MET A 108 1.23 8.40 -1.58
N GLU A 109 0.18 9.10 -1.14
CA GLU A 109 0.32 10.30 -0.31
C GLU A 109 0.98 9.98 1.04
N ALA A 110 0.52 8.93 1.73
CA ALA A 110 1.06 8.53 3.03
C ALA A 110 2.53 8.08 2.94
N LEU A 111 2.96 7.54 1.80
CA LEU A 111 4.34 7.12 1.54
C LEU A 111 5.20 8.21 0.88
N GLY A 112 4.64 9.40 0.66
CA GLY A 112 5.35 10.54 0.09
C GLY A 112 5.70 10.41 -1.39
N VAL A 113 5.00 9.57 -2.17
CA VAL A 113 5.23 9.39 -3.60
C VAL A 113 4.65 10.57 -4.39
N ASP A 114 5.53 11.46 -4.85
CA ASP A 114 5.16 12.70 -5.53
C ASP A 114 4.96 12.50 -7.04
N ASN A 115 5.79 11.65 -7.67
CA ASN A 115 5.73 11.35 -9.11
C ASN A 115 5.56 9.85 -9.34
N CYS A 116 4.58 9.46 -10.15
CA CYS A 116 4.37 8.06 -10.51
C CYS A 116 3.48 7.92 -11.75
N ARG A 117 3.85 7.01 -12.67
CA ARG A 117 3.00 6.58 -13.78
C ARG A 117 2.27 5.31 -13.37
N ILE A 118 0.95 5.30 -13.44
CA ILE A 118 0.12 4.14 -13.12
C ILE A 118 -0.52 3.62 -14.40
N GLU A 119 -0.02 2.51 -14.91
CA GLU A 119 -0.66 1.80 -16.01
C GLU A 119 -1.74 0.85 -15.48
N VAL A 120 -2.95 0.92 -16.03
CA VAL A 120 -4.08 0.07 -15.66
C VAL A 120 -4.50 -0.75 -16.88
N SER A 121 -4.42 -2.08 -16.78
CA SER A 121 -4.73 -3.03 -17.87
C SER A 121 -5.75 -4.08 -17.47
N GLY A 122 -6.53 -4.59 -18.43
CA GLY A 122 -7.65 -5.50 -18.19
C GLY A 122 -8.96 -4.83 -17.74
N GLY A 123 -8.98 -3.50 -17.60
CA GLY A 123 -10.16 -2.72 -17.25
C GLY A 123 -9.84 -1.26 -16.91
N ASP A 124 -10.86 -0.49 -16.48
CA ASP A 124 -10.76 0.93 -16.15
C ASP A 124 -10.82 1.21 -14.64
N GLU A 125 -10.48 0.23 -13.80
CA GLU A 125 -10.66 0.30 -12.34
C GLU A 125 -9.43 -0.21 -11.58
N VAL A 126 -8.92 0.54 -10.60
CA VAL A 126 -7.81 0.07 -9.77
C VAL A 126 -8.24 -1.18 -8.97
N PRO A 127 -7.44 -2.26 -8.93
CA PRO A 127 -7.82 -3.49 -8.23
C PRO A 127 -8.18 -3.25 -6.76
N ALA A 128 -9.24 -3.92 -6.28
CA ALA A 128 -9.63 -3.85 -4.88
C ALA A 128 -8.49 -4.33 -3.97
N ILE A 129 -8.13 -3.52 -2.98
CA ILE A 129 -7.21 -3.90 -1.91
C ILE A 129 -8.06 -4.23 -0.69
N GLU A 130 -8.22 -5.51 -0.35
CA GLU A 130 -8.78 -5.84 0.97
C GLU A 130 -7.73 -5.53 2.05
N CYS A 131 -8.07 -4.58 2.93
CA CYS A 131 -7.28 -4.19 4.09
C CYS A 131 -7.96 -4.75 5.33
N GLN A 132 -7.26 -5.63 6.06
CA GLN A 132 -7.67 -6.03 7.40
C GLN A 132 -6.80 -5.29 8.43
N TRP A 133 -7.40 -4.89 9.55
CA TRP A 133 -6.70 -4.34 10.72
C TRP A 133 -7.18 -5.06 11.99
N VAL A 134 -6.31 -5.12 12.99
CA VAL A 134 -6.65 -5.64 14.32
C VAL A 134 -5.74 -4.96 15.34
N SER A 135 -6.31 -4.55 16.48
CA SER A 135 -5.60 -4.01 17.62
C SER A 135 -6.03 -4.76 18.87
N THR A 136 -5.07 -5.15 19.70
CA THR A 136 -5.34 -5.90 20.92
C THR A 136 -4.21 -5.70 21.94
N PHE A 137 -4.52 -5.94 23.21
CA PHE A 137 -3.50 -6.02 24.26
C PHE A 137 -3.00 -7.46 24.35
N LEU A 138 -1.75 -7.65 24.77
CA LEU A 138 -1.17 -8.98 24.93
C LEU A 138 -1.23 -9.41 26.39
N ASP A 139 -2.12 -10.36 26.68
CA ASP A 139 -2.13 -11.16 27.90
C ASP A 139 -2.31 -12.64 27.55
N ASP A 140 -2.01 -13.53 28.49
CA ASP A 140 -1.99 -14.99 28.27
C ASP A 140 -3.33 -15.55 27.76
N ASN A 141 -4.45 -14.99 28.23
CA ASN A 141 -5.78 -15.44 27.83
C ASN A 141 -6.12 -14.97 26.40
N ILE A 142 -5.80 -13.72 26.07
CA ILE A 142 -5.96 -13.19 24.71
C ILE A 142 -5.05 -13.96 23.75
N TYR A 143 -3.79 -14.16 24.10
CA TYR A 143 -2.86 -14.88 23.24
C TYR A 143 -3.39 -16.29 22.93
N SER A 144 -3.69 -17.08 23.97
CA SER A 144 -4.09 -18.48 23.82
C SER A 144 -5.43 -18.65 23.07
N SER A 145 -6.41 -17.79 23.31
CA SER A 145 -7.76 -17.94 22.75
C SER A 145 -7.99 -17.17 21.44
N LYS A 146 -7.24 -16.09 21.18
CA LYS A 146 -7.51 -15.15 20.08
C LYS A 146 -6.38 -15.00 19.07
N ILE A 147 -5.13 -15.38 19.41
CA ILE A 147 -3.97 -15.18 18.53
C ILE A 147 -3.35 -16.53 18.15
N ALA A 148 -2.98 -17.36 19.12
CA ALA A 148 -2.35 -18.66 18.92
C ALA A 148 -3.12 -19.59 17.96
N PRO A 149 -4.48 -19.60 17.91
CA PRO A 149 -5.20 -20.45 16.97
C PRO A 149 -5.16 -19.98 15.51
N ALA A 150 -4.63 -18.80 15.19
CA ALA A 150 -4.65 -18.26 13.82
C ALA A 150 -3.67 -19.01 12.90
N ARG A 151 -4.22 -19.66 11.86
CA ARG A 151 -3.42 -20.41 10.88
C ARG A 151 -2.64 -19.49 9.95
N THR A 152 -1.50 -19.98 9.47
CA THR A 152 -0.79 -19.35 8.36
C THR A 152 -1.63 -19.40 7.09
N PHE A 153 -1.35 -18.53 6.12
CA PHE A 153 -2.14 -18.41 4.91
C PHE A 153 -1.29 -18.15 3.67
N CYS A 154 -1.81 -18.54 2.51
CA CYS A 154 -1.21 -18.23 1.22
C CYS A 154 -2.26 -17.96 0.14
N ILE A 155 -1.80 -17.36 -0.96
CA ILE A 155 -2.61 -17.14 -2.16
C ILE A 155 -2.55 -18.39 -3.04
N PHE A 156 -3.70 -18.91 -3.45
CA PHE A 156 -3.83 -20.14 -4.23
C PHE A 156 -3.01 -20.08 -5.52
N GLU A 157 -3.10 -18.96 -6.24
CA GLU A 157 -2.42 -18.73 -7.51
C GLU A 157 -0.88 -18.71 -7.37
N GLU A 158 -0.35 -18.60 -6.15
CA GLU A 158 1.10 -18.64 -5.88
C GLU A 158 1.61 -20.02 -5.45
N VAL A 159 0.71 -20.96 -5.13
CA VAL A 159 1.07 -22.27 -4.56
C VAL A 159 1.95 -23.09 -5.50
N GLU A 160 1.59 -23.19 -6.77
CA GLU A 160 2.37 -23.96 -7.76
C GLU A 160 3.78 -23.41 -7.92
N LYS A 161 3.90 -22.07 -8.02
CA LYS A 161 5.19 -21.38 -8.11
C LYS A 161 6.06 -21.64 -6.89
N MET A 162 5.50 -21.53 -5.69
CA MET A 162 6.25 -21.79 -4.46
C MET A 162 6.71 -23.25 -4.37
N ARG A 163 5.86 -24.21 -4.75
CA ARG A 163 6.23 -25.64 -4.80
C ARG A 163 7.33 -25.92 -5.81
N ALA A 164 7.25 -25.34 -7.00
CA ALA A 164 8.27 -25.45 -8.04
C ALA A 164 9.63 -24.88 -7.58
N ALA A 165 9.61 -23.81 -6.78
CA ALA A 165 10.79 -23.25 -6.14
C ALA A 165 11.33 -24.09 -4.95
N GLY A 166 10.72 -25.25 -4.65
CA GLY A 166 11.10 -26.10 -3.53
C GLY A 166 10.69 -25.54 -2.16
N LEU A 167 9.81 -24.54 -2.12
CA LEU A 167 9.21 -23.99 -0.91
C LEU A 167 7.91 -24.73 -0.58
N ILE A 168 7.36 -24.50 0.62
CA ILE A 168 6.06 -25.04 1.09
C ILE A 168 5.86 -26.55 0.86
N LYS A 169 6.94 -27.34 0.88
CA LYS A 169 6.93 -28.80 0.59
C LYS A 169 5.98 -29.59 1.50
N GLY A 170 5.74 -29.10 2.72
CA GLY A 170 4.77 -29.67 3.67
C GLY A 170 3.41 -28.97 3.69
N GLY A 171 3.17 -27.97 2.84
CA GLY A 171 1.95 -27.17 2.85
C GLY A 171 0.74 -27.95 2.36
N SER A 172 -0.34 -27.93 3.14
CA SER A 172 -1.62 -28.57 2.87
C SER A 172 -2.78 -27.73 3.40
N LEU A 173 -4.02 -28.06 3.00
CA LEU A 173 -5.22 -27.40 3.54
C LEU A 173 -5.45 -27.68 5.03
N GLU A 174 -4.77 -28.67 5.61
CA GLU A 174 -4.82 -28.99 7.04
C GLU A 174 -3.97 -28.03 7.88
N ASN A 175 -2.90 -27.49 7.31
CA ASN A 175 -1.91 -26.67 8.03
C ASN A 175 -1.80 -25.22 7.56
N ALA A 176 -2.45 -24.85 6.46
CA ALA A 176 -2.52 -23.48 5.97
C ALA A 176 -3.91 -23.15 5.44
N MET A 177 -4.32 -21.89 5.59
CA MET A 177 -5.44 -21.33 4.85
C MET A 177 -5.00 -20.98 3.44
N VAL A 178 -5.86 -21.22 2.47
CA VAL A 178 -5.56 -20.88 1.08
C VAL A 178 -6.68 -19.99 0.56
N CYS A 179 -6.32 -18.81 0.05
CA CYS A 179 -7.25 -17.86 -0.56
C CYS A 179 -6.99 -17.74 -2.05
N SER A 180 -8.00 -17.93 -2.90
CA SER A 180 -7.91 -17.56 -4.31
C SER A 180 -8.33 -16.11 -4.48
N ILE A 181 -7.57 -15.36 -5.28
CA ILE A 181 -7.89 -13.97 -5.65
C ILE A 181 -9.27 -13.87 -6.31
N SER A 182 -9.69 -14.90 -7.05
CA SER A 182 -11.00 -14.95 -7.72
C SER A 182 -12.06 -15.76 -7.00
N GLY A 183 -11.66 -16.68 -6.11
CA GLY A 183 -12.55 -17.68 -5.52
C GLY A 183 -12.78 -17.55 -4.00
N GLY A 184 -12.10 -16.63 -3.33
CA GLY A 184 -12.13 -16.51 -1.87
C GLY A 184 -11.42 -17.68 -1.17
N TRP A 185 -11.81 -18.00 0.07
CA TRP A 185 -11.18 -19.04 0.88
C TRP A 185 -11.50 -20.47 0.39
N LEU A 186 -10.47 -21.29 0.20
CA LEU A 186 -10.60 -22.68 -0.28
C LEU A 186 -10.94 -23.68 0.84
N ASN A 187 -10.62 -23.36 2.09
CA ASN A 187 -10.84 -24.24 3.25
C ASN A 187 -11.60 -23.55 4.40
N PRO A 188 -12.85 -23.09 4.16
CA PRO A 188 -13.72 -22.63 5.23
C PRO A 188 -14.14 -23.79 6.17
N PRO A 189 -14.56 -23.49 7.41
CA PRO A 189 -14.66 -22.16 7.99
C PRO A 189 -13.30 -21.58 8.41
N LEU A 190 -13.23 -20.25 8.42
CA LEU A 190 -12.17 -19.56 9.17
C LEU A 190 -12.43 -19.73 10.67
N ARG A 191 -11.36 -19.79 11.46
CA ARG A 191 -11.44 -19.75 12.93
C ARG A 191 -11.83 -18.36 13.41
N PHE A 192 -11.45 -17.34 12.64
CA PHE A 192 -11.79 -15.94 12.85
C PHE A 192 -12.02 -15.25 11.51
N GLU A 193 -12.91 -14.26 11.45
CA GLU A 193 -13.14 -13.48 10.22
C GLU A 193 -11.86 -12.73 9.77
N ASP A 194 -11.05 -12.30 10.73
CA ASP A 194 -9.76 -11.61 10.61
C ASP A 194 -8.56 -12.54 10.86
N GLU A 195 -8.70 -13.86 10.62
CA GLU A 195 -7.66 -14.86 10.87
C GLU A 195 -6.30 -14.52 10.22
N PRO A 196 -6.21 -14.00 8.98
CA PRO A 196 -4.93 -13.55 8.40
C PRO A 196 -4.25 -12.43 9.19
N CYS A 197 -5.04 -11.47 9.68
CA CYS A 197 -4.56 -10.36 10.48
C CYS A 197 -4.03 -10.82 11.85
N ARG A 198 -4.74 -11.75 12.49
CA ARG A 198 -4.32 -12.38 13.74
C ARG A 198 -3.05 -13.20 13.59
N HIS A 199 -2.90 -13.91 12.46
CA HIS A 199 -1.66 -14.62 12.15
C HIS A 199 -0.47 -13.66 12.01
N LYS A 200 -0.67 -12.46 11.45
CA LYS A 200 0.38 -11.43 11.40
C LYS A 200 0.76 -10.88 12.78
N ILE A 201 -0.18 -10.80 13.72
CA ILE A 201 0.15 -10.55 15.14
C ILE A 201 0.95 -11.72 15.72
N LEU A 202 0.58 -12.97 15.44
CA LEU A 202 1.30 -14.15 15.88
C LEU A 202 2.76 -14.13 15.38
N ASP A 203 2.97 -13.84 14.10
CA ASP A 203 4.30 -13.66 13.49
C ASP A 203 5.11 -12.56 14.21
N LEU A 204 4.49 -11.39 14.44
CA LEU A 204 5.11 -10.26 15.14
C LEU A 204 5.58 -10.65 16.55
N ILE A 205 4.72 -11.31 17.33
CA ILE A 205 5.07 -11.79 18.69
C ILE A 205 6.22 -12.78 18.63
N GLY A 206 6.17 -13.72 17.68
CA GLY A 206 7.23 -14.70 17.45
C GLY A 206 8.57 -14.04 17.13
N ASP A 207 8.60 -13.09 16.20
CA ASP A 207 9.82 -12.39 15.82
C ASP A 207 10.36 -11.55 16.98
N PHE A 208 9.50 -10.83 17.71
CA PHE A 208 9.89 -10.02 18.87
C PHE A 208 10.43 -10.85 20.03
N SER A 209 10.08 -12.14 20.11
CA SER A 209 10.68 -13.04 21.10
C SER A 209 12.21 -13.16 20.93
N LEU A 210 12.76 -12.90 19.74
CA LEU A 210 14.19 -12.89 19.47
C LEU A 210 14.96 -11.76 20.18
N PHE A 211 14.24 -10.78 20.73
CA PHE A 211 14.83 -9.71 21.54
C PHE A 211 15.06 -10.11 23.00
N ALA A 212 14.65 -11.32 23.40
CA ALA A 212 14.83 -11.84 24.76
C ALA A 212 16.32 -11.87 25.15
N GLN A 213 16.64 -11.35 26.34
CA GLN A 213 18.01 -11.32 26.87
C GLN A 213 18.02 -11.55 28.38
N ASN A 214 19.04 -12.27 28.86
CA ASN A 214 19.31 -12.49 30.29
C ASN A 214 18.10 -13.07 31.05
N GLY A 215 17.33 -13.95 30.41
CA GLY A 215 16.13 -14.56 31.00
C GLY A 215 14.86 -13.70 30.97
N ASN A 216 14.92 -12.49 30.40
CA ASN A 216 13.73 -11.66 30.21
C ASN A 216 13.03 -11.97 28.88
N GLN A 217 11.72 -11.73 28.84
CA GLN A 217 10.93 -11.80 27.61
C GLN A 217 11.39 -10.73 26.61
N GLY A 218 11.32 -11.05 25.31
CA GLY A 218 11.74 -10.14 24.24
C GLY A 218 10.70 -9.07 23.88
N PHE A 219 9.43 -9.27 24.24
CA PHE A 219 8.39 -8.33 23.86
C PHE A 219 8.43 -7.07 24.76
N PRO A 220 8.60 -5.86 24.20
CA PRO A 220 8.73 -4.65 24.99
C PRO A 220 7.37 -4.17 25.53
N ILE A 221 7.40 -3.44 26.65
CA ILE A 221 6.23 -2.70 27.15
C ILE A 221 6.06 -1.46 26.29
N ALA A 222 5.32 -1.59 25.18
CA ALA A 222 5.08 -0.52 24.23
C ALA A 222 3.77 -0.74 23.44
N HIS A 223 3.27 0.33 22.82
CA HIS A 223 2.26 0.21 21.76
C HIS A 223 2.98 0.07 20.43
N ILE A 224 2.81 -1.08 19.78
CA ILE A 224 3.45 -1.40 18.50
C ILE A 224 2.41 -1.29 17.39
N ILE A 225 2.71 -0.48 16.38
CA ILE A 225 1.90 -0.34 15.18
C ILE A 225 2.69 -0.92 14.01
N ALA A 226 2.10 -1.91 13.34
CA ALA A 226 2.72 -2.61 12.22
C ALA A 226 1.79 -2.53 10.99
N TYR A 227 2.25 -1.90 9.91
CA TYR A 227 1.49 -1.78 8.66
C TYR A 227 2.20 -2.57 7.55
N LYS A 228 1.53 -3.60 7.03
CA LYS A 228 2.08 -4.52 6.00
C LYS A 228 3.46 -5.08 6.39
N ALA A 229 3.68 -5.27 7.68
CA ALA A 229 4.95 -5.74 8.21
C ALA A 229 5.08 -7.27 8.08
N GLY A 230 6.31 -7.74 7.90
CA GLY A 230 6.66 -9.15 7.92
C GLY A 230 8.01 -9.36 8.59
N HIS A 231 8.48 -10.61 8.64
CA HIS A 231 9.65 -11.02 9.42
C HIS A 231 10.91 -10.16 9.19
N ALA A 232 11.19 -9.76 7.95
CA ALA A 232 12.32 -8.88 7.65
C ALA A 232 12.21 -7.53 8.37
N LEU A 233 11.05 -6.87 8.27
CA LEU A 233 10.81 -5.58 8.92
C LEU A 233 10.82 -5.72 10.45
N HIS A 234 10.25 -6.80 10.99
CA HIS A 234 10.28 -7.06 12.44
C HIS A 234 11.72 -7.23 12.94
N THR A 235 12.50 -8.10 12.31
CA THR A 235 13.89 -8.35 12.73
C THR A 235 14.78 -7.13 12.54
N ASP A 236 14.59 -6.35 11.48
CA ASP A 236 15.28 -5.07 11.30
C ASP A 236 14.92 -4.09 12.41
N PHE A 237 13.65 -3.97 12.76
CA PHE A 237 13.21 -3.12 13.87
C PHE A 237 13.86 -3.54 15.20
N LEU A 238 13.96 -4.85 15.48
CA LEU A 238 14.64 -5.34 16.68
C LEU A 238 16.15 -5.07 16.67
N ARG A 239 16.82 -5.18 15.52
CA ARG A 239 18.24 -4.80 15.38
C ARG A 239 18.43 -3.33 15.75
N HIS A 240 17.57 -2.45 15.24
CA HIS A 240 17.59 -1.02 15.59
C HIS A 240 17.35 -0.80 17.09
N LEU A 241 16.36 -1.46 17.70
CA LEU A 241 16.12 -1.37 19.14
C LEU A 241 17.30 -1.87 19.99
N SER A 242 18.03 -2.88 19.52
CA SER A 242 19.15 -3.47 20.26
C SER A 242 20.44 -2.64 20.20
N GLY A 243 20.47 -1.56 19.41
CA GLY A 243 21.70 -0.83 19.09
C GLY A 243 22.72 -1.63 18.27
N LYS A 244 22.42 -2.87 17.89
CA LYS A 244 23.25 -3.70 17.00
C LYS A 244 22.89 -3.39 15.55
N ILE A 245 23.53 -2.37 14.99
CA ILE A 245 23.50 -2.12 13.55
C ILE A 245 24.26 -3.27 12.87
N THR A 246 23.56 -4.11 12.12
CA THR A 246 24.20 -4.84 11.00
C THR A 246 23.62 -4.26 9.73
N VAL A 247 24.29 -3.23 9.23
CA VAL A 247 24.27 -2.94 7.81
C VAL A 247 25.72 -2.86 7.41
N ASP A 248 26.20 -3.94 6.80
CA ASP A 248 27.36 -3.88 5.93
C ASP A 248 27.00 -2.92 4.79
N GLN A 249 27.56 -1.71 4.85
CA GLN A 249 27.12 -0.60 4.01
C GLN A 249 27.37 -0.87 2.52
N GLU A 250 28.19 -1.85 2.14
CA GLU A 250 28.43 -2.17 0.73
C GLU A 250 27.25 -2.86 0.03
N GLN A 251 26.37 -3.59 0.73
CA GLN A 251 25.20 -4.22 0.08
C GLN A 251 23.99 -3.28 -0.09
N LEU A 252 23.90 -2.21 0.71
CA LEU A 252 22.93 -1.13 0.51
C LEU A 252 23.49 0.07 -0.27
N ALA A 253 24.80 0.31 -0.27
CA ALA A 253 25.44 1.34 -1.10
C ALA A 253 25.50 0.98 -2.59
N GLY A 254 25.28 -0.30 -2.95
CA GLY A 254 24.93 -0.68 -4.33
C GLY A 254 23.49 -0.36 -4.72
N ARG A 255 22.64 0.09 -3.78
CA ARG A 255 21.19 0.31 -3.96
C ARG A 255 20.65 1.66 -3.47
N CYS A 256 21.45 2.44 -2.74
CA CYS A 256 21.01 3.68 -2.10
C CYS A 256 22.13 4.73 -2.09
N SER A 257 22.67 5.06 -3.27
CA SER A 257 23.03 6.44 -3.53
C SER A 257 21.73 7.18 -3.83
N ASP A 258 21.48 8.26 -3.09
CA ASP A 258 20.40 9.24 -3.28
C ASP A 258 19.05 8.78 -2.67
N VAL A 259 18.53 9.38 -1.60
CA VAL A 259 18.38 10.82 -1.42
C VAL A 259 18.41 11.18 0.07
N HIS A 260 19.22 12.19 0.37
CA HIS A 260 19.21 12.96 1.60
C HIS A 260 17.84 13.66 1.83
N GLY A 261 17.53 13.87 3.10
CA GLY A 261 16.29 14.42 3.66
C GLY A 261 15.91 15.83 3.21
N SER A 262 14.78 16.39 3.65
CA SER A 262 14.49 16.66 5.06
C SER A 262 13.01 17.02 5.23
N CYS A 263 12.32 16.40 6.19
CA CYS A 263 11.13 16.98 6.79
C CYS A 263 11.44 17.21 8.27
N SER A 264 11.73 18.47 8.62
CA SER A 264 11.88 18.92 10.01
C SER A 264 10.49 19.20 10.58
N SER A 265 10.12 18.52 11.65
CA SER A 265 9.14 19.04 12.61
C SER A 265 9.65 18.86 14.03
N TYR A 266 9.95 20.01 14.62
CA TYR A 266 10.12 20.30 16.03
C TYR A 266 8.97 19.71 16.86
N VAL A 267 9.30 19.09 18.00
CA VAL A 267 8.40 18.99 19.16
C VAL A 267 9.23 19.23 20.42
N ARG A 268 8.72 20.08 21.31
CA ARG A 268 9.21 20.27 22.69
C ARG A 268 8.84 19.07 23.55
#